data_AF-A0A8J6UCF8-F1
#
_entry.id   AF-A0A8J6UCF8-F1
#
_cell.length_a   1.000
_cell.length_b   1.000
_cell.length_c   1.000
_cell.angle_alpha   90.00
_cell.angle_beta   90.00
_cell.angle_gamma   90.00
#
_symmetry.space_group_name_H-M   'P 1'
#
loop_
_entity.id
_entity.type
_entity.pdbx_description
1 polymer ?
#
loop_
_entity_poly.entity_id
_entity_poly.type
_entity_poly.pdbx_seq_one_letter_code
_entity_poly.pdbx_strand_id
1 'polypeptide(L)'
;MRLSAISLAAALLLVGCQSNPSAENERLNRIELRLQQLEQRQASPGAGSTADPSGKAPAGPVKSLTFRMGTSDDRLRIYWADGTSSDLPCTKEQSTWACG
;
A
#
# COMPACT_ATOMS: atom_id res chain seq x y z
N MET A 1 -7.31 -52.51 -41.71
CA MET A 1 -7.08 -52.41 -40.24
C MET A 1 -6.32 -51.12 -39.88
N ARG A 2 -6.83 -49.91 -40.22
CA ARG A 2 -6.18 -48.62 -39.87
C ARG A 2 -7.11 -47.59 -39.22
N LEU A 3 -8.40 -47.92 -39.06
CA LEU A 3 -9.41 -47.03 -38.47
C LEU A 3 -9.45 -47.09 -36.93
N SER A 4 -8.94 -48.16 -36.31
CA SER A 4 -8.98 -48.34 -34.85
C SER A 4 -7.93 -47.54 -34.08
N ALA A 5 -6.89 -47.03 -34.74
CA ALA A 5 -5.82 -46.28 -34.08
C ALA A 5 -6.19 -44.82 -33.78
N ILE A 6 -7.09 -44.23 -34.57
CA ILE A 6 -7.47 -42.81 -34.45
C ILE A 6 -8.43 -42.60 -33.26
N SER A 7 -9.26 -43.59 -32.94
CA SER A 7 -10.21 -43.50 -31.81
C SER A 7 -9.54 -43.51 -30.43
N LEU A 8 -8.34 -44.10 -30.29
CA LEU A 8 -7.63 -44.14 -29.01
C LEU A 8 -6.98 -42.80 -28.63
N ALA A 9 -6.56 -42.01 -29.62
CA ALA A 9 -5.89 -40.72 -29.38
C ALA A 9 -6.85 -39.64 -28.85
N ALA A 10 -8.12 -39.68 -29.25
CA ALA A 10 -9.13 -38.73 -28.79
C ALA A 10 -9.54 -38.94 -27.33
N ALA A 11 -9.52 -40.18 -26.83
CA ALA A 11 -9.88 -40.49 -25.45
C ALA A 11 -8.83 -40.05 -24.42
N LEU A 12 -7.55 -39.95 -24.81
CA LEU A 12 -6.47 -39.53 -23.91
C LEU A 12 -6.43 -38.02 -23.67
N LEU A 13 -7.02 -37.21 -24.55
CA LEU A 13 -7.08 -35.75 -24.38
C LEU A 13 -8.15 -35.30 -23.37
N LEU A 14 -9.14 -36.15 -23.06
CA LEU A 14 -10.23 -35.83 -22.12
C LEU A 14 -9.90 -36.15 -20.65
N VAL A 15 -8.84 -36.92 -20.39
CA VAL A 15 -8.43 -37.30 -19.02
C VAL A 15 -7.52 -36.23 -18.37
N GLY A 16 -6.98 -35.29 -19.15
CA GLY A 16 -6.08 -34.24 -18.66
C GLY A 16 -6.72 -33.04 -17.95
N CYS A 17 -8.06 -32.95 -17.91
CA CYS A 17 -8.78 -31.79 -17.36
C CYS A 17 -9.53 -32.10 -16.06
N GLN A 18 -8.97 -32.93 -15.17
CA GLN A 18 -9.46 -33.01 -13.79
C GLN A 18 -8.89 -31.85 -12.97
N SER A 19 -9.27 -30.61 -13.33
CA SER A 19 -9.05 -29.43 -12.50
C SER A 19 -9.88 -29.62 -11.23
N ASN A 20 -9.22 -29.87 -10.11
CA ASN A 20 -9.88 -30.16 -8.83
C ASN A 20 -10.58 -28.88 -8.33
N PRO A 21 -11.91 -28.76 -8.48
CA PRO A 21 -12.63 -27.48 -8.30
C PRO A 21 -12.57 -27.00 -6.84
N SER A 22 -12.33 -27.91 -5.89
CA SER A 22 -12.13 -27.61 -4.48
C SER A 22 -10.86 -26.79 -4.21
N ALA A 23 -9.75 -27.11 -4.88
CA ALA A 23 -8.47 -26.40 -4.74
C ALA A 23 -8.51 -25.01 -5.38
N GLU A 24 -9.27 -24.86 -6.47
CA GLU A 24 -9.53 -23.58 -7.13
C GLU A 24 -10.34 -22.64 -6.20
N ASN A 25 -11.42 -23.16 -5.61
CA ASN A 25 -12.29 -22.42 -4.71
C ASN A 25 -11.57 -21.96 -3.42
N GLU A 26 -10.67 -22.78 -2.88
CA GLU A 26 -9.89 -22.42 -1.70
C GLU A 26 -8.88 -21.30 -2.00
N ARG A 27 -8.30 -21.30 -3.21
CA ARG A 27 -7.44 -20.21 -3.69
C ARG A 27 -8.22 -18.91 -3.87
N LEU A 28 -9.41 -18.99 -4.47
CA LEU A 28 -10.29 -17.83 -4.64
C LEU A 28 -10.68 -17.23 -3.29
N ASN A 29 -11.14 -18.05 -2.34
CA ASN A 29 -11.51 -17.59 -1.00
C ASN A 29 -10.35 -16.87 -0.29
N ARG A 30 -9.13 -17.43 -0.40
CA ARG A 30 -7.93 -16.79 0.16
C ARG A 30 -7.64 -15.43 -0.47
N ILE A 31 -7.84 -15.29 -1.77
CA ILE A 31 -7.63 -14.02 -2.48
C ILE A 31 -8.69 -13.01 -2.05
N GLU A 32 -9.96 -13.39 -2.03
CA GLU A 32 -11.09 -12.56 -1.56
C GLU A 32 -10.82 -11.99 -0.17
N LEU A 33 -10.41 -12.85 0.78
CA LEU A 33 -10.15 -12.46 2.15
C LEU A 33 -8.97 -11.49 2.27
N ARG A 34 -7.90 -11.70 1.49
CA ARG A 34 -6.76 -10.77 1.44
C ARG A 34 -7.16 -9.44 0.81
N LEU A 35 -7.98 -9.46 -0.24
CA LEU A 35 -8.44 -8.27 -0.93
C LEU A 35 -9.31 -7.43 0.01
N GLN A 36 -10.25 -8.05 0.71
CA GLN A 36 -11.08 -7.38 1.73
C GLN A 36 -10.23 -6.79 2.87
N GLN A 37 -9.19 -7.49 3.34
CA GLN A 37 -8.26 -6.95 4.34
C GLN A 37 -7.48 -5.73 3.82
N LEU A 38 -7.07 -5.75 2.54
CA LEU A 38 -6.35 -4.64 1.91
C LEU A 38 -7.28 -3.45 1.69
N GLU A 39 -8.50 -3.67 1.23
CA GLU A 39 -9.53 -2.64 1.09
C GLU A 39 -9.85 -2.01 2.44
N GLN A 40 -10.02 -2.81 3.49
CA GLN A 40 -10.27 -2.30 4.83
C GLN A 40 -9.10 -1.45 5.36
N ARG A 41 -7.85 -1.87 5.10
CA ARG A 41 -6.66 -1.07 5.46
C ARG A 41 -6.59 0.24 4.67
N GLN A 42 -6.95 0.21 3.38
CA GLN A 42 -6.98 1.41 2.54
C GLN A 42 -8.12 2.36 2.90
N ALA A 43 -9.28 1.83 3.30
CA ALA A 43 -10.43 2.59 3.75
C ALA A 43 -10.21 3.22 5.14
N SER A 44 -9.31 2.65 5.94
CA SER A 44 -8.92 3.15 7.26
C SER A 44 -7.41 3.45 7.36
N PRO A 45 -6.89 4.43 6.59
CA PRO A 45 -5.46 4.77 6.62
C PRO A 45 -5.02 5.41 7.96
N GLY A 46 -5.97 5.70 8.87
CA GLY A 46 -5.72 6.34 10.17
C GLY A 46 -5.67 5.42 11.39
N ALA A 47 -5.75 4.08 11.25
CA ALA A 47 -5.76 3.18 12.42
C ALA A 47 -4.36 2.84 12.97
N GLY A 48 -3.30 3.24 12.27
CA GLY A 48 -1.93 3.19 12.77
C GLY A 48 -1.40 4.60 12.90
N SER A 49 -1.62 5.23 14.05
CA SER A 49 -0.88 6.43 14.43
C SER A 49 0.61 6.09 14.42
N THR A 50 1.34 6.50 13.38
CA THR A 50 2.82 6.51 13.38
C THR A 50 3.36 7.73 14.12
N ALA A 51 2.50 8.57 14.68
CA ALA A 51 2.88 9.60 15.62
C ALA A 51 3.39 8.93 16.90
N ASP A 52 4.69 9.11 17.14
CA ASP A 52 5.32 8.84 18.43
C ASP A 52 4.64 9.71 19.50
N PRO A 53 4.09 9.13 20.58
CA PRO A 53 3.52 9.91 21.69
C PRO A 53 4.52 10.88 22.34
N SER A 54 5.82 10.73 22.05
CA SER A 54 6.89 11.64 22.47
C SER A 54 6.98 12.94 21.64
N GLY A 55 6.05 13.18 20.70
CA GLY A 55 5.97 14.43 19.94
C GLY A 55 6.88 14.52 18.71
N LYS A 56 7.45 13.39 18.26
CA LYS A 56 8.17 13.35 16.98
C LYS A 56 7.18 13.34 15.82
N ALA A 57 7.53 14.07 14.76
CA ALA A 57 6.81 14.07 13.49
C ALA A 57 6.44 12.63 13.06
N PRO A 58 5.18 12.36 12.64
CA PRO A 58 4.73 11.01 12.33
C PRO A 58 5.62 10.40 11.25
N ALA A 59 6.06 9.16 11.50
CA ALA A 59 7.01 8.43 10.65
C ALA A 59 6.35 7.90 9.36
N GLY A 60 5.67 8.77 8.62
CA GLY A 60 4.99 8.47 7.36
C GLY A 60 5.67 9.14 6.15
N PRO A 61 5.38 8.69 4.92
CA PRO A 61 5.85 9.36 3.73
C PRO A 61 5.30 10.81 3.67
N VAL A 62 6.15 11.74 3.25
CA VAL A 62 5.77 13.14 3.06
C VAL A 62 4.88 13.26 1.83
N LYS A 63 3.69 13.85 1.98
CA LYS A 63 2.78 14.14 0.88
C LYS A 63 3.15 15.44 0.18
N SER A 64 3.39 16.49 0.95
CA SER A 64 3.78 17.82 0.45
C SER A 64 4.40 18.66 1.55
N LEU A 65 5.13 19.70 1.17
CA LEU A 65 5.74 20.66 2.10
C LEU A 65 5.45 22.10 1.69
N THR A 66 5.30 22.99 2.67
CA THR A 66 5.19 24.43 2.46
C THR A 66 6.25 25.12 3.29
N PHE A 67 7.10 25.91 2.63
CA PHE A 67 8.13 26.68 3.27
C PHE A 67 7.81 28.17 3.17
N ARG A 68 7.68 28.84 4.31
CA ARG A 68 7.41 30.28 4.41
C ARG A 68 8.65 30.96 4.97
N MET A 69 9.16 31.94 4.24
CA MET A 69 10.32 32.75 4.61
C MET A 69 10.02 34.24 4.42
N GLY A 70 10.74 35.08 5.16
CA GLY A 70 10.66 36.54 5.04
C GLY A 70 9.45 37.14 5.76
N THR A 71 8.90 36.42 6.74
CA THR A 71 7.83 36.91 7.62
C THR A 71 8.30 36.93 9.07
N SER A 72 7.46 37.40 9.99
CA SER A 72 7.76 37.30 11.43
C SER A 72 7.69 35.87 11.98
N ASP A 73 7.16 34.92 11.19
CA ASP A 73 6.99 33.50 11.55
C ASP A 73 7.47 32.62 10.38
N ASP A 74 8.79 32.53 10.22
CA ASP A 74 9.40 31.65 9.24
C ASP A 74 9.21 30.19 9.66
N ARG A 75 8.57 29.40 8.81
CA ARG A 75 8.09 28.06 9.18
C ARG A 75 8.10 27.09 8.01
N LEU A 76 8.47 25.85 8.32
CA LEU A 76 8.30 24.69 7.45
C LEU A 76 7.09 23.88 7.93
N ARG A 77 6.05 23.80 7.10
CA ARG A 77 4.90 22.93 7.33
C ARG A 77 5.02 21.66 6.50
N ILE A 78 4.97 20.51 7.14
CA ILE A 78 4.99 19.20 6.50
C ILE A 78 3.58 18.62 6.53
N TYR A 79 3.08 18.18 5.38
CA TYR A 79 1.84 17.43 5.26
C TYR A 79 2.18 15.97 5.02
N TRP A 80 1.72 15.11 5.92
CA TRP A 80 2.00 13.68 5.90
C TRP A 80 0.95 12.94 5.07
N ALA A 81 1.28 11.74 4.58
CA ALA A 81 0.35 10.92 3.82
C ALA A 81 -0.86 10.43 4.64
N ASP A 82 -0.74 10.39 5.96
CA ASP A 82 -1.83 10.04 6.89
C ASP A 82 -2.84 11.19 7.11
N GLY A 83 -2.58 12.37 6.53
CA GLY A 83 -3.43 13.56 6.65
C GLY A 83 -3.08 14.48 7.83
N THR A 84 -2.13 14.10 8.68
CA THR A 84 -1.63 14.98 9.74
C THR A 84 -0.68 16.04 9.19
N SER A 85 -0.35 17.04 9.99
CA SER A 85 0.63 18.06 9.66
C SER A 85 1.56 18.40 10.82
N SER A 86 2.82 18.68 10.51
CA SER A 86 3.81 19.20 11.45
C SER A 86 4.21 20.62 11.09
N ASP A 87 4.33 21.47 12.10
CA ASP A 87 4.70 22.88 11.99
C ASP A 87 6.05 23.10 12.68
N LEU A 88 7.10 23.32 11.90
CA LEU A 88 8.47 23.43 12.38
C LEU A 88 8.95 24.88 12.26
N PRO A 89 9.13 25.60 13.37
CA PRO A 89 9.69 26.95 13.33
C PRO A 89 11.10 26.90 12.75
N CYS A 90 11.42 27.87 11.90
CA CYS A 90 12.72 27.93 11.23
C CYS A 90 13.54 29.11 11.75
N THR A 91 14.81 28.85 12.05
CA THR A 91 15.81 29.87 12.35
C THR A 91 16.87 29.89 11.27
N LYS A 92 17.42 31.07 11.00
CA LYS A 92 18.53 31.23 10.06
C LYS A 92 19.85 31.20 10.82
N GLU A 93 20.60 30.12 10.66
CA GLU A 93 21.94 29.97 11.22
C GLU A 93 22.96 30.21 10.10
N GLN A 94 23.56 31.40 10.11
CA GLN A 94 24.49 31.85 9.07
C GLN A 94 23.82 31.86 7.66
N SER A 95 24.07 30.82 6.86
CA SER A 95 23.53 30.62 5.51
C SER A 95 22.51 29.48 5.41
N THR A 96 22.28 28.73 6.48
CA THR A 96 21.43 27.54 6.49
C THR A 96 20.18 27.78 7.32
N TRP A 97 19.03 27.30 6.84
CA TRP A 97 17.79 27.30 7.62
C TRP A 97 17.69 25.99 8.40
N ALA A 98 17.59 26.09 9.72
CA ALA A 98 17.32 24.97 10.60
C ALA A 98 15.85 25.05 11.03
N CYS A 99 15.08 23.98 10.80
CA CYS A 99 13.66 23.91 11.17
C CYS A 99 13.44 22.68 12.05
N GLY A 100 12.89 22.87 13.26
CA GLY A 100 12.75 21.79 14.24
C GLY A 100 11.97 22.18 15.48
#